data_AF-A0A453HQT6-F1
#
_entry.id   AF-A0A453HQT6-F1
#
_cell.length_a   1.000
_cell.length_b   1.000
_cell.length_c   1.000
_cell.angle_alpha   90.00
_cell.angle_beta   90.00
_cell.angle_gamma   90.00
#
_symmetry.space_group_name_H-M   'P 1'
#
loop_
_entity.id
_entity.type
_entity.pdbx_description
1 polymer ?
#
loop_
_entity_poly.entity_id
_entity_poly.type
_entity_poly.pdbx_seq_one_letter_code
_entity_poly.pdbx_strand_id
1 'polypeptide(L)'
;MGWQNSDPATDFRSGGFMSLENLIYFARNYPDSFHRLLHKADGERAEWEYPFAVAGVNISYMLAQMLDLQSENRRSSKARVGFAQLLEDDEMAFDNLFCLAFQMLDAQWLARRASYMEFNEVLKSTLGQLEQELTIGGVSRVQNLPSFRMLRR
;
A
#
# COMPACT_ATOMS: atom_id res chain seq x y z
N MET A 1 -9.46 1.93 14.30
CA MET A 1 -8.78 1.07 13.31
C MET A 1 -9.58 0.92 12.01
N GLY A 2 -10.92 0.93 12.02
CA GLY A 2 -11.69 0.84 10.77
C GLY A 2 -11.68 -0.56 10.15
N TRP A 3 -11.99 -1.57 10.95
CA TRP A 3 -12.22 -2.95 10.52
C TRP A 3 -13.63 -3.07 9.88
N GLN A 4 -13.85 -4.01 8.94
CA GLN A 4 -15.18 -4.20 8.34
C GLN A 4 -16.10 -4.99 9.26
N ASN A 5 -15.53 -5.99 9.94
CA ASN A 5 -16.27 -6.89 10.81
C ASN A 5 -16.02 -6.59 12.29
N SER A 6 -16.95 -7.00 13.14
CA SER A 6 -16.82 -6.93 14.60
C SER A 6 -15.67 -7.79 15.14
N ASP A 7 -15.30 -8.84 14.41
CA ASP A 7 -14.08 -9.62 14.62
C ASP A 7 -13.04 -9.28 13.54
N PRO A 8 -11.98 -8.52 13.87
CA PRO A 8 -10.90 -8.16 12.95
C PRO A 8 -10.22 -9.36 12.29
N ALA A 9 -10.22 -10.54 12.92
CA ALA A 9 -9.62 -11.74 12.35
C ALA A 9 -10.29 -12.14 11.02
N THR A 10 -11.57 -11.79 10.85
CA THR A 10 -12.35 -12.14 9.65
C THR A 10 -12.08 -11.21 8.45
N ASP A 11 -11.47 -10.04 8.67
CA ASP A 11 -11.13 -9.08 7.61
C ASP A 11 -9.90 -9.51 6.79
N PHE A 12 -9.10 -10.44 7.33
CA PHE A 12 -7.88 -10.94 6.68
C PHE A 12 -8.13 -12.02 5.63
N ARG A 13 -9.36 -12.26 5.17
CA ARG A 13 -9.63 -13.35 4.20
C ARG A 13 -8.99 -13.11 2.82
N SER A 14 -8.95 -11.87 2.35
CA SER A 14 -8.43 -11.51 1.02
C SER A 14 -6.92 -11.20 1.06
N GLY A 15 -6.47 -10.42 2.06
CA GLY A 15 -5.05 -10.04 2.24
C GLY A 15 -4.24 -10.99 3.13
N GLY A 16 -4.90 -11.93 3.80
CA GLY A 16 -4.26 -12.93 4.66
C GLY A 16 -3.54 -12.36 5.88
N PHE A 17 -2.84 -13.28 6.57
CA PHE A 17 -1.86 -12.98 7.61
C PHE A 17 -0.78 -11.97 7.14
N MET A 18 -0.46 -11.96 5.85
CA MET A 18 0.50 -11.01 5.26
C MET A 18 0.10 -9.55 5.50
N SER A 19 -1.17 -9.19 5.30
CA SER A 19 -1.63 -7.82 5.53
C SER A 19 -1.55 -7.37 7.00
N LEU A 20 -1.62 -8.31 7.95
CA LEU A 20 -1.34 -8.03 9.36
C LEU A 20 0.14 -7.74 9.58
N GLU A 21 1.03 -8.58 9.05
CA GLU A 21 2.48 -8.37 9.12
C GLU A 21 2.87 -7.04 8.49
N ASN A 22 2.27 -6.67 7.36
CA ASN A 22 2.51 -5.37 6.72
C ASN A 22 2.09 -4.19 7.61
N LEU A 23 0.94 -4.27 8.30
CA LEU A 23 0.50 -3.24 9.25
C LEU A 23 1.44 -3.15 10.46
N ILE A 24 1.91 -4.29 10.98
CA ILE A 24 2.88 -4.34 12.08
C ILE A 24 4.22 -3.74 11.63
N TYR A 25 4.69 -4.09 10.44
CA TYR A 25 5.89 -3.54 9.86
C TYR A 25 5.77 -2.03 9.69
N PHE A 26 4.63 -1.54 9.19
CA PHE A 26 4.39 -0.10 9.01
C PHE A 26 4.46 0.63 10.37
N ALA A 27 3.75 0.13 11.38
CA ALA A 27 3.77 0.72 12.71
C ALA A 27 5.18 0.76 13.35
N ARG A 28 6.03 -0.24 13.07
CA ARG A 28 7.37 -0.34 13.65
C ARG A 28 8.42 0.49 12.92
N ASN A 29 8.34 0.57 11.59
CA ASN A 29 9.41 1.15 10.75
C ASN A 29 9.12 2.59 10.32
N TYR A 30 7.85 2.99 10.30
CA TYR A 30 7.42 4.36 9.98
C TYR A 30 6.32 4.82 10.95
N PRO A 31 6.59 4.85 12.27
CA PRO A 31 5.58 5.14 13.29
C PRO A 31 4.90 6.50 13.07
N ASP A 32 5.63 7.53 12.64
CA ASP A 32 5.05 8.85 12.38
C ASP A 32 4.00 8.81 11.26
N SER A 33 4.35 8.22 10.10
CA SER A 33 3.41 8.03 8.99
C SER A 33 2.22 7.16 9.41
N PHE A 34 2.47 6.06 10.12
CA PHE A 34 1.43 5.16 10.59
C PHE A 34 0.42 5.87 11.50
N HIS A 35 0.89 6.62 12.49
CA HIS A 35 0.03 7.35 13.42
C HIS A 35 -0.78 8.43 12.72
N ARG A 36 -0.16 9.21 11.82
CA ARG A 36 -0.87 10.25 11.07
C ARG A 36 -1.99 9.66 10.20
N LEU A 37 -1.73 8.54 9.52
CA LEU A 37 -2.73 7.85 8.71
C LEU A 37 -3.83 7.23 9.55
N LEU A 38 -3.47 6.59 10.67
CA LEU A 38 -4.45 5.97 11.57
C LEU A 38 -5.41 6.99 12.17
N HIS A 39 -4.88 8.16 12.57
CA HIS A 39 -5.67 9.23 13.17
C HIS A 39 -6.21 10.25 12.16
N LYS A 40 -5.95 10.04 10.85
CA LYS A 40 -6.35 10.96 9.78
C LYS A 40 -5.91 12.39 10.07
N ALA A 41 -4.69 12.54 10.59
CA ALA A 41 -4.18 13.78 11.18
C ALA A 41 -3.96 14.91 10.16
N ASP A 42 -3.89 14.57 8.88
CA ASP A 42 -3.58 15.50 7.80
C ASP A 42 -4.78 15.81 6.92
N GLY A 43 -4.88 17.06 6.46
CA GLY A 43 -5.87 17.48 5.46
C GLY A 43 -7.31 17.50 5.95
N GLU A 44 -8.19 18.05 5.12
CA GLU A 44 -9.64 18.01 5.35
C GLU A 44 -10.20 16.68 4.87
N ARG A 45 -10.90 15.98 5.75
CA ARG A 45 -11.44 14.64 5.49
C ARG A 45 -12.91 14.71 5.10
N ALA A 46 -13.32 13.85 4.18
CA ALA A 46 -14.73 13.67 3.86
C ALA A 46 -15.46 13.04 5.06
N GLU A 47 -16.76 13.30 5.19
CA GLU A 47 -17.60 12.64 6.20
C GLU A 47 -17.50 11.11 6.09
N TRP A 48 -17.52 10.60 4.86
CA TRP A 48 -17.38 9.19 4.52
C TRP A 48 -15.92 8.87 4.20
N GLU A 49 -15.08 8.87 5.24
CA GLU A 49 -13.64 8.61 5.15
C GLU A 49 -13.30 7.12 4.89
N TYR A 50 -12.14 6.81 4.29
CA TYR A 50 -11.75 5.42 4.09
C TYR A 50 -11.38 4.73 5.42
N PRO A 51 -11.86 3.50 5.65
CA PRO A 51 -11.49 2.74 6.83
C PRO A 51 -10.02 2.32 6.77
N PHE A 52 -9.21 2.70 7.77
CA PHE A 52 -7.75 2.49 7.77
C PHE A 52 -7.37 1.02 7.57
N ALA A 53 -7.93 0.10 8.37
CA ALA A 53 -7.55 -1.30 8.26
C ALA A 53 -8.02 -1.94 6.94
N VAL A 54 -9.21 -1.56 6.46
CA VAL A 54 -9.71 -1.97 5.12
C VAL A 54 -8.77 -1.53 4.02
N ALA A 55 -8.26 -0.30 4.08
CA ALA A 55 -7.26 0.17 3.13
C ALA A 55 -6.01 -0.69 3.17
N GLY A 56 -5.46 -0.98 4.35
CA GLY A 56 -4.30 -1.86 4.50
C GLY A 56 -4.52 -3.25 3.88
N VAL A 57 -5.62 -3.91 4.20
CA VAL A 57 -5.92 -5.24 3.64
C VAL A 57 -6.01 -5.20 2.11
N ASN A 58 -6.72 -4.20 1.55
CA ASN A 58 -6.90 -4.09 0.11
C ASN A 58 -5.60 -3.71 -0.62
N ILE A 59 -4.77 -2.83 -0.05
CA ILE A 59 -3.43 -2.51 -0.57
C ILE A 59 -2.60 -3.78 -0.64
N SER A 60 -2.53 -4.56 0.45
CA SER A 60 -1.74 -5.79 0.50
C SER A 60 -2.17 -6.79 -0.58
N TYR A 61 -3.49 -6.99 -0.71
CA TYR A 61 -4.06 -7.88 -1.71
C TYR A 61 -3.73 -7.42 -3.14
N MET A 62 -4.01 -6.16 -3.47
CA MET A 62 -3.79 -5.64 -4.82
C MET A 62 -2.31 -5.52 -5.16
N LEU A 63 -1.45 -5.24 -4.18
CA LEU A 63 0.00 -5.21 -4.38
C LEU A 63 0.52 -6.61 -4.74
N ALA A 64 0.07 -7.65 -4.03
CA ALA A 64 0.42 -9.03 -4.37
C ALA A 64 -0.08 -9.44 -5.76
N GLN A 65 -1.24 -8.96 -6.19
CA GLN A 65 -1.74 -9.18 -7.55
C GLN A 65 -0.90 -8.45 -8.60
N MET A 66 -0.61 -7.17 -8.39
CA MET A 66 0.20 -6.34 -9.30
C MET A 66 1.61 -6.93 -9.50
N LEU A 67 2.16 -7.56 -8.46
CA LEU A 67 3.48 -8.20 -8.48
C LEU A 67 3.43 -9.68 -8.95
N ASP A 68 2.26 -10.17 -9.38
CA ASP A 68 2.02 -11.55 -9.82
C ASP A 68 2.43 -12.62 -8.79
N LEU A 69 2.32 -12.36 -7.48
CA LEU A 69 2.75 -13.30 -6.43
C LEU A 69 1.79 -14.47 -6.24
N GLN A 70 0.54 -14.35 -6.69
CA GLN A 70 -0.50 -15.37 -6.56
C GLN A 70 -0.87 -16.04 -7.90
N SER A 71 -0.21 -15.68 -9.00
CA SER A 71 -0.53 -16.16 -10.35
C SER A 71 0.35 -17.36 -10.73
N GLU A 72 -0.27 -18.47 -11.14
CA GLU A 72 0.44 -19.59 -11.80
C GLU A 72 0.89 -19.23 -13.24
N ASN A 73 0.47 -18.08 -13.75
CA ASN A 73 0.74 -17.67 -15.11
C ASN A 73 2.19 -17.14 -15.22
N ARG A 74 3.04 -17.86 -15.96
CA ARG A 74 4.48 -17.58 -16.08
C ARG A 74 4.85 -16.35 -16.92
N ARG A 75 3.88 -15.51 -17.31
CA ARG A 75 4.18 -14.27 -18.05
C ARG A 75 4.68 -13.24 -17.05
N SER A 76 5.97 -12.93 -17.12
CA SER A 76 6.59 -11.94 -16.25
C SER A 76 6.08 -10.54 -16.59
N SER A 77 5.24 -9.95 -15.74
CA SER A 77 4.96 -8.51 -15.83
C SER A 77 6.23 -7.71 -15.57
N LYS A 78 6.29 -6.48 -16.10
CA LYS A 78 7.42 -5.58 -15.82
C LYS A 78 7.50 -5.26 -14.31
N ALA A 79 6.35 -5.18 -13.64
CA ALA A 79 6.25 -5.00 -12.19
C ALA A 79 6.91 -6.15 -11.43
N ARG A 80 6.62 -7.41 -11.82
CA ARG A 80 7.27 -8.59 -11.23
C ARG A 80 8.80 -8.57 -11.41
N VAL A 81 9.29 -8.18 -12.59
CA VAL A 81 10.74 -8.07 -12.83
C VAL A 81 11.37 -6.99 -11.96
N GLY A 82 10.76 -5.80 -11.89
CA GLY A 82 11.25 -4.71 -11.04
C GLY A 82 11.24 -5.08 -9.56
N PHE A 83 10.21 -5.78 -9.10
CA PHE A 83 10.14 -6.27 -7.72
C PHE A 83 11.17 -7.37 -7.42
N ALA A 84 11.42 -8.28 -8.36
CA ALA A 84 12.47 -9.30 -8.18
C ALA A 84 13.85 -8.65 -8.01
N GLN A 85 14.14 -7.57 -8.74
CA GLN A 85 15.37 -6.79 -8.58
C GLN A 85 15.47 -6.12 -7.21
N LEU A 86 14.36 -5.56 -6.71
CA LEU A 86 14.32 -4.98 -5.35
C LEU A 86 14.63 -6.02 -4.28
N LEU A 87 14.11 -7.24 -4.41
CA LEU A 87 14.33 -8.31 -3.44
C LEU A 87 15.79 -8.80 -3.37
N GLU A 88 16.61 -8.55 -4.40
CA GLU A 88 18.05 -8.88 -4.35
C GLU A 88 18.77 -8.04 -3.29
N ASP A 89 18.31 -6.81 -3.05
CA ASP A 89 18.96 -5.82 -2.17
C ASP A 89 18.17 -5.51 -0.88
N ASP A 90 16.86 -5.78 -0.85
CA ASP A 90 15.96 -5.48 0.27
C ASP A 90 14.93 -6.60 0.47
N GLU A 91 15.18 -7.49 1.44
CA GLU A 91 14.24 -8.56 1.82
C GLU A 91 12.89 -8.01 2.28
N MET A 92 12.85 -6.75 2.77
CA MET A 92 11.64 -6.07 3.21
C MET A 92 11.01 -5.21 2.11
N ALA A 93 11.39 -5.40 0.84
CA ALA A 93 10.90 -4.61 -0.28
C ALA A 93 9.37 -4.62 -0.37
N PHE A 94 8.72 -5.76 -0.13
CA PHE A 94 7.26 -5.84 -0.16
C PHE A 94 6.61 -4.96 0.91
N ASP A 95 7.08 -5.06 2.16
CA ASP A 95 6.56 -4.26 3.26
C ASP A 95 6.84 -2.76 3.08
N ASN A 96 8.00 -2.41 2.54
CA ASN A 96 8.32 -1.02 2.18
C ASN A 96 7.41 -0.49 1.06
N LEU A 97 7.12 -1.29 0.03
CA LEU A 97 6.15 -0.94 -1.01
C LEU A 97 4.73 -0.81 -0.46
N PHE A 98 4.33 -1.66 0.49
CA PHE A 98 3.06 -1.53 1.20
C PHE A 98 2.95 -0.19 1.94
N CYS A 99 3.96 0.18 2.73
CA CYS A 99 3.96 1.45 3.47
C CYS A 99 3.85 2.64 2.50
N LEU A 100 4.62 2.58 1.41
CA LEU A 100 4.62 3.61 0.37
C LEU A 100 3.24 3.71 -0.30
N ALA A 101 2.66 2.59 -0.72
CA ALA A 101 1.34 2.55 -1.33
C ALA A 101 0.25 3.13 -0.41
N PHE A 102 0.33 2.86 0.89
CA PHE A 102 -0.61 3.42 1.86
C PHE A 102 -0.51 4.94 1.95
N GLN A 103 0.71 5.46 2.04
CA GLN A 103 0.96 6.90 2.06
C GLN A 103 0.52 7.58 0.74
N MET A 104 0.74 6.93 -0.40
CA MET A 104 0.27 7.40 -1.71
C MET A 104 -1.26 7.41 -1.80
N LEU A 105 -1.92 6.36 -1.28
CA LEU A 105 -3.38 6.29 -1.23
C LEU A 105 -3.96 7.48 -0.46
N ASP A 106 -3.42 7.79 0.71
CA ASP A 106 -3.89 8.92 1.52
C ASP A 106 -3.69 10.27 0.81
N ALA A 107 -2.54 10.44 0.16
CA ALA A 107 -2.27 11.66 -0.59
C ALA A 107 -3.21 11.83 -1.79
N GLN A 108 -3.48 10.76 -2.54
CA GLN A 108 -4.44 10.80 -3.64
C GLN A 108 -5.87 11.01 -3.13
N TRP A 109 -6.22 10.40 -1.99
CA TRP A 109 -7.51 10.59 -1.34
C TRP A 109 -7.77 12.05 -1.00
N LEU A 110 -6.80 12.70 -0.33
CA LEU A 110 -6.86 14.11 0.03
C LEU A 110 -6.88 15.02 -1.20
N ALA A 111 -6.03 14.77 -2.19
CA ALA A 111 -5.97 15.58 -3.41
C ALA A 111 -7.29 15.58 -4.19
N ARG A 112 -8.03 14.46 -4.15
CA ARG A 112 -9.33 14.29 -4.81
C ARG A 112 -10.51 14.74 -3.97
N ARG A 113 -10.31 14.98 -2.66
CA ARG A 113 -11.39 15.11 -1.67
C ARG A 113 -12.35 13.92 -1.74
N ALA A 114 -11.76 12.74 -1.88
CA ALA A 114 -12.49 11.50 -2.10
C ALA A 114 -13.37 11.12 -0.90
N SER A 115 -14.45 10.44 -1.19
CA SER A 115 -15.31 9.76 -0.24
C SER A 115 -15.19 8.25 -0.39
N TYR A 116 -15.77 7.51 0.56
CA TYR A 116 -15.84 6.05 0.55
C TYR A 116 -16.31 5.46 -0.78
N MET A 117 -17.19 6.17 -1.49
CA MET A 117 -17.70 5.74 -2.80
C MET A 117 -16.61 5.63 -3.88
N GLU A 118 -15.52 6.39 -3.73
CA GLU A 118 -14.40 6.43 -4.67
C GLU A 118 -13.24 5.52 -4.26
N PHE A 119 -13.37 4.77 -3.16
CA PHE A 119 -12.28 3.98 -2.58
C PHE A 119 -11.58 3.06 -3.58
N ASN A 120 -12.35 2.29 -4.37
CA ASN A 120 -11.78 1.39 -5.37
C ASN A 120 -11.08 2.13 -6.51
N GLU A 121 -11.53 3.35 -6.86
CA GLU A 121 -10.90 4.16 -7.89
C GLU A 121 -9.56 4.71 -7.42
N VAL A 122 -9.52 5.28 -6.21
CA VAL A 122 -8.30 5.81 -5.59
C VAL A 122 -7.26 4.71 -5.42
N LEU A 123 -7.69 3.52 -4.96
CA LEU A 123 -6.80 2.38 -4.78
C LEU A 123 -6.18 1.90 -6.11
N LYS A 124 -6.99 1.77 -7.16
CA LYS A 124 -6.49 1.42 -8.51
C LYS A 124 -5.49 2.45 -9.04
N SER A 125 -5.81 3.73 -8.89
CA SER A 125 -4.92 4.83 -9.30
C SER A 125 -3.60 4.83 -8.52
N THR A 126 -3.66 4.53 -7.23
CA THR A 126 -2.47 4.42 -6.37
C THR A 126 -1.54 3.32 -6.86
N LEU A 127 -2.08 2.12 -7.10
CA LEU A 127 -1.25 1.00 -7.57
C LEU A 127 -0.76 1.20 -9.00
N GLY A 128 -1.56 1.81 -9.88
CA GLY A 128 -1.11 2.17 -11.22
C GLY A 128 0.07 3.14 -11.21
N GLN A 129 0.07 4.13 -10.31
CA GLN A 129 1.22 5.02 -10.14
C GLN A 129 2.43 4.29 -9.58
N LEU A 130 2.24 3.43 -8.57
CA LEU A 130 3.34 2.66 -7.98
C LEU A 130 3.97 1.69 -9.01
N GLU A 131 3.16 1.05 -9.84
CA GLU A 131 3.64 0.21 -10.94
C GLU A 131 4.50 0.99 -11.94
N GLN A 132 4.09 2.23 -12.27
CA GLN A 132 4.89 3.10 -13.12
C GLN A 132 6.25 3.41 -12.46
N GLU A 133 6.27 3.78 -11.18
CA GLU A 133 7.53 4.05 -10.47
C GLU A 133 8.44 2.81 -10.41
N LEU A 134 7.89 1.62 -10.25
CA LEU A 134 8.63 0.35 -10.28
C LEU A 134 9.20 0.01 -11.66
N THR A 135 8.53 0.41 -12.74
CA THR A 135 8.86 0.00 -14.11
C THR A 135 9.72 1.01 -14.88
N ILE A 136 9.90 2.23 -14.36
CA ILE A 136 10.76 3.27 -14.95
C ILE A 136 12.25 2.87 -14.98
N GLY A 137 12.65 1.84 -14.22
CA GLY A 137 13.96 1.18 -14.30
C GLY A 137 15.02 1.77 -13.37
N GLY A 138 15.99 0.95 -12.96
CA GLY A 138 17.13 1.38 -12.12
C GLY A 138 16.84 1.48 -10.63
N VAL A 139 15.72 0.94 -10.16
CA VAL A 139 15.36 0.95 -8.74
C VAL A 139 15.99 -0.26 -8.06
N SER A 140 17.15 -0.05 -7.42
CA SER A 140 17.76 -1.07 -6.55
C SER A 140 17.12 -1.14 -5.17
N ARG A 141 16.41 -0.08 -4.75
CA ARG A 141 15.80 0.01 -3.42
C ARG A 141 14.52 0.83 -3.44
N VAL A 142 13.56 0.45 -2.59
CA VAL A 142 12.27 1.19 -2.45
C VAL A 142 12.48 2.66 -2.09
N GLN A 143 13.57 2.98 -1.37
CA GLN A 143 13.95 4.35 -1.01
C GLN A 143 14.26 5.25 -2.22
N ASN A 144 14.57 4.67 -3.37
CA ASN A 144 14.88 5.40 -4.60
C ASN A 144 13.61 5.78 -5.39
N LEU A 145 12.44 5.26 -5.00
CA LEU A 145 11.19 5.61 -5.67
C LEU A 145 10.83 7.08 -5.42
N PRO A 146 10.37 7.84 -6.44
CA PRO A 146 10.02 9.25 -6.30
C PRO A 146 9.03 9.54 -5.16
N SER A 147 8.07 8.65 -4.93
CA SER A 147 7.08 8.81 -3.87
C SER A 147 7.62 8.49 -2.47
N PHE A 148 8.80 7.87 -2.34
CA PHE A 148 9.34 7.47 -1.03
C PHE A 148 9.51 8.65 -0.06
N ARG A 149 9.78 9.85 -0.58
CA ARG A 149 9.86 11.11 0.19
C ARG A 149 8.60 11.46 0.99
N MET A 150 7.48 10.80 0.72
CA MET A 150 6.21 11.00 1.42
C MET A 150 6.18 10.29 2.78
N LEU A 151 6.97 9.22 2.94
CA LEU A 151 7.06 8.48 4.20
C LEU A 151 7.89 9.25 5.23
N ARG A 152 7.38 9.27 6.46
CA ARG A 152 8.04 9.86 7.63
C ARG A 152 8.29 8.76 8.64
N ARG A 153 9.51 8.72 9.19
CA ARG A 153 9.89 7.77 10.25
C ARG A 153 9.48 8.34 11.58
#